data_AF-A0A7L4YMT2-F1
#
_entry.id   AF-A0A7L4YMT2-F1
#
_cell.length_a   1.000
_cell.length_b   1.000
_cell.length_c   1.000
_cell.angle_alpha   90.00
_cell.angle_beta   90.00
_cell.angle_gamma   90.00
#
_symmetry.space_group_name_H-M   'P 1'
#
loop_
_entity.id
_entity.type
_entity.pdbx_description
1 polymer ?
#
loop_
_entity_poly.entity_id
_entity_poly.type
_entity_poly.pdbx_seq_one_letter_code
_entity_poly.pdbx_strand_id
1 'polypeptide(L)'
;MVIESETPFAAQGLEQIAEFTQDLSDLPDVDGVESLTSALTAVGLPLESASLHALQDDGAPEVDRLLSADRRTTLALVFADSAPDADETIALVESIRSLPEPEGLTVSVGGLSAQTVDVIAEVDRSTPWVVAAILGSSFVLLLLAFRSVVLALSAIVMNGLSVAAAFGLLTLVFQEGLGESVLDFTSRGFIQAYLPLFTFVVVFGLSMDYEVFLISRMKEEWDRGHDTQGAVVSGVAHSAKVITAAAGIMVVVFAAFMITQVTEVKQMGFALAVAVLVDATLIRMVMVPALMRLLGRANWWLPDWLARLLPGSGLSESAPAYAVEPCYRCDRR
;
A
#
# COMPACT_ATOMS: atom_id res chain seq x y z
N MET A 1 4.96 7.91 26.10
CA MET A 1 5.34 9.25 25.60
C MET A 1 6.59 9.74 26.32
N VAL A 2 7.27 10.70 25.72
CA VAL A 2 8.50 11.33 26.25
C VAL A 2 8.20 12.80 26.53
N ILE A 3 8.57 13.28 27.71
CA ILE A 3 8.40 14.67 28.14
C ILE A 3 9.81 15.25 28.34
N GLU A 4 10.09 16.35 27.65
CA GLU A 4 11.42 17.00 27.65
C GLU A 4 11.33 18.44 28.16
N SER A 5 12.39 18.87 28.87
CA SER A 5 12.57 20.25 29.34
C SER A 5 13.95 20.77 28.95
N GLU A 6 14.07 22.07 28.66
CA GLU A 6 15.37 22.70 28.35
C GLU A 6 16.31 22.69 29.56
N THR A 7 15.76 22.68 30.77
CA THR A 7 16.49 22.68 32.04
C THR A 7 16.17 21.43 32.84
N PRO A 8 17.10 20.95 33.70
CA PRO A 8 16.80 19.83 34.59
C PRO A 8 15.52 20.10 35.41
N PHE A 9 14.68 19.08 35.58
CA PHE A 9 13.38 19.24 36.24
C PHE A 9 13.51 19.86 37.63
N ALA A 10 12.81 20.99 37.83
CA ALA A 10 12.61 21.63 39.11
C ALA A 10 11.25 21.22 39.70
N ALA A 11 10.95 21.62 40.94
CA ALA A 11 9.67 21.31 41.60
C ALA A 11 8.46 21.73 40.76
N GLN A 12 8.50 22.93 40.16
CA GLN A 12 7.44 23.42 39.28
C GLN A 12 7.24 22.55 38.04
N GLY A 13 8.32 22.02 37.45
CA GLY A 13 8.22 21.09 36.32
C GLY A 13 7.64 19.73 36.73
N LEU A 14 7.95 19.25 37.94
CA LEU A 14 7.35 18.02 38.48
C LEU A 14 5.86 18.18 38.78
N GLU A 15 5.44 19.35 39.27
CA GLU A 15 4.01 19.66 39.46
C GLU A 15 3.26 19.71 38.12
N GLN A 16 3.84 20.36 37.10
CA GLN A 16 3.26 20.37 35.75
C GLN A 16 3.16 18.95 35.15
N ILE A 17 4.18 18.10 35.35
CA ILE A 17 4.13 16.70 34.92
C ILE A 17 3.04 15.93 35.69
N ALA A 18 2.85 16.20 36.98
CA ALA A 18 1.81 15.56 37.77
C ALA A 18 0.41 15.93 37.28
N GLU A 19 0.16 17.22 37.05
CA GLU A 19 -1.11 17.73 36.50
C GLU A 19 -1.38 17.13 35.12
N PHE A 20 -0.41 17.18 34.21
CA PHE A 20 -0.55 16.61 32.88
C PHE A 20 -0.78 15.08 32.90
N THR A 21 -0.10 14.35 33.78
CA THR A 21 -0.31 12.90 33.96
C THR A 21 -1.70 12.59 34.48
N GLN A 22 -2.24 13.46 35.32
CA GLN A 22 -3.60 13.32 35.85
C GLN A 22 -4.65 13.57 34.76
N ASP A 23 -4.48 14.62 33.96
CA ASP A 23 -5.33 14.88 32.79
C ASP A 23 -5.34 13.69 31.81
N LEU A 24 -4.18 13.04 31.62
CA LEU A 24 -4.08 11.81 30.81
C LEU A 24 -4.83 10.63 31.41
N SER A 25 -4.86 10.51 32.73
CA SER A 25 -5.55 9.42 33.43
C SER A 25 -7.07 9.60 33.40
N ASP A 26 -7.55 10.83 33.21
CA ASP A 26 -8.97 11.17 33.10
C ASP A 26 -9.52 10.99 31.68
N LEU A 27 -8.67 10.69 30.68
CA LEU A 27 -9.10 10.40 29.32
C LEU A 27 -9.86 9.06 29.25
N PRO A 28 -10.86 8.95 28.36
CA PRO A 28 -11.53 7.67 28.11
C PRO A 28 -10.54 6.65 27.53
N ASP A 29 -10.79 5.36 27.78
CA ASP A 29 -10.04 4.22 27.25
C ASP A 29 -8.58 4.08 27.75
N VAL A 30 -8.25 4.78 28.83
CA VAL A 30 -6.98 4.67 29.56
C VAL A 30 -7.13 3.73 30.76
N ASP A 31 -6.40 2.61 30.77
CA ASP A 31 -6.33 1.65 31.89
C ASP A 31 -5.43 2.16 33.02
N GLY A 32 -4.39 2.93 32.66
CA GLY A 32 -3.51 3.55 33.64
C GLY A 32 -2.37 4.34 33.04
N VAL A 33 -1.74 5.17 33.86
CA VAL A 33 -0.56 5.95 33.50
C VAL A 33 0.55 5.75 34.52
N GLU A 34 1.72 5.33 34.05
CA GLU A 34 2.94 5.24 34.85
C GLU A 34 3.86 6.40 34.46
N SER A 35 4.21 7.25 35.41
CA SER A 35 5.06 8.43 35.20
C SER A 35 6.11 8.57 36.30
N LEU A 36 7.01 9.53 36.13
CA LEU A 36 7.97 9.91 37.15
C LEU A 36 7.30 10.30 38.47
N THR A 37 6.15 10.98 38.43
CA THR A 37 5.46 11.47 39.63
C THR A 37 4.79 10.33 40.39
N SER A 38 4.24 9.33 39.68
CA SER A 38 3.74 8.11 40.31
C SER A 38 4.87 7.29 40.93
N ALA A 39 6.02 7.18 40.27
CA ALA A 39 7.20 6.48 40.79
C ALA A 39 7.79 7.16 42.03
N LEU A 40 7.91 8.50 42.04
CA LEU A 40 8.37 9.26 43.21
C LEU A 40 7.43 9.09 44.41
N THR A 41 6.11 9.12 44.16
CA THR A 41 5.09 8.92 45.19
C THR A 41 5.14 7.49 45.75
N ALA A 42 5.38 6.47 44.92
CA ALA A 42 5.50 5.08 45.35
C ALA A 42 6.68 4.85 46.31
N VAL A 43 7.78 5.60 46.12
CA VAL A 43 8.97 5.57 47.00
C VAL A 43 8.82 6.53 48.20
N GLY A 44 7.69 7.24 48.31
CA GLY A 44 7.38 8.15 49.42
C GLY A 44 8.14 9.48 49.38
N LEU A 45 8.64 9.87 48.21
CA LEU A 45 9.37 11.13 48.02
C LEU A 45 8.43 12.26 47.57
N PRO A 46 8.51 13.46 48.18
CA PRO A 46 7.76 14.63 47.73
C PRO A 46 8.27 15.11 46.37
N LEU A 47 7.40 15.80 45.62
CA LEU A 47 7.66 16.39 44.30
C LEU A 47 8.55 17.65 44.39
N GLU A 48 9.69 17.55 45.06
CA GLU A 48 10.66 18.62 45.24
C GLU A 48 11.97 18.31 44.51
N SER A 49 12.65 19.35 44.02
CA SER A 49 13.94 19.20 43.31
C SER A 49 15.05 18.63 44.21
N ALA A 50 14.97 18.86 45.52
CA ALA A 50 15.89 18.28 46.50
C ALA A 50 15.77 16.75 46.57
N SER A 51 14.56 16.20 46.39
CA SER A 51 14.28 14.76 46.36
C SER A 51 14.96 14.08 45.17
N LEU A 52 14.96 14.73 44.00
CA LEU A 52 15.65 14.24 42.81
C LEU A 52 17.18 14.20 43.00
N HIS A 53 17.75 15.16 43.73
CA HIS A 53 19.17 15.13 44.08
C HIS A 53 19.50 14.02 45.10
N ALA A 54 18.61 13.74 46.05
CA ALA A 54 18.80 12.65 47.03
C ALA A 54 18.85 11.25 46.39
N LEU A 55 18.22 11.06 45.23
CA LEU A 55 18.28 9.83 44.42
C LEU A 55 19.66 9.59 43.76
N GLN A 56 20.67 10.45 43.94
CA GLN A 56 22.05 10.21 43.46
C GLN A 56 22.76 9.05 44.17
N ASP A 57 22.36 8.72 45.41
CA ASP A 57 23.08 7.77 46.25
C ASP A 57 22.31 6.47 46.56
N ASP A 58 20.97 6.48 46.53
CA ASP A 58 20.13 5.30 46.76
C ASP A 58 19.22 5.06 45.54
N GLY A 59 19.62 4.10 44.72
CA GLY A 59 18.95 3.74 43.47
C GLY A 59 17.52 3.27 43.70
N ALA A 60 16.56 4.09 43.29
CA ALA A 60 15.20 3.65 43.03
C ALA A 60 15.13 3.21 41.55
N PRO A 61 15.24 1.90 41.24
CA PRO A 61 15.31 1.42 39.86
C PRO A 61 14.06 1.76 39.04
N GLU A 62 12.92 2.04 39.69
CA GLU A 62 11.70 2.52 39.04
C GLU A 62 11.86 3.97 38.54
N VAL A 63 12.51 4.85 39.31
CA VAL A 63 12.75 6.24 38.91
C VAL A 63 13.83 6.32 37.83
N ASP A 64 14.90 5.52 37.96
CA ASP A 64 15.99 5.46 36.97
C ASP A 64 15.54 4.96 35.60
N ARG A 65 14.43 4.19 35.54
CA ARG A 65 13.84 3.74 34.27
C ARG A 65 13.06 4.83 33.55
N LEU A 66 12.55 5.82 34.29
CA LEU A 66 11.65 6.85 33.79
C LEU A 66 12.34 8.22 33.66
N LEU A 67 13.55 8.39 34.17
CA LEU A 67 14.28 9.67 34.16
C LEU A 67 15.63 9.53 33.46
N SER A 68 15.91 10.45 32.53
CA SER A 68 17.21 10.55 31.88
C SER A 68 18.32 10.98 32.86
N ALA A 69 19.56 10.58 32.59
CA ALA A 69 20.73 10.92 33.41
C ALA A 69 20.97 12.43 33.54
N ASP A 70 20.58 13.22 32.54
CA ASP A 70 20.65 14.69 32.56
C ASP A 70 19.43 15.36 33.20
N ARG A 71 18.43 14.56 33.60
CA ARG A 71 17.16 14.95 34.24
C ARG A 71 16.35 15.98 33.46
N ARG A 72 16.52 16.00 32.14
CA ARG A 72 15.77 16.86 31.23
C ARG A 72 14.66 16.11 30.52
N THR A 73 14.75 14.79 30.49
CA THR A 73 13.81 13.93 29.79
C THR A 73 13.23 12.92 30.76
N THR A 74 11.91 12.76 30.72
CA THR A 74 11.21 11.71 31.44
C THR A 74 10.24 10.96 30.53
N LEU A 75 9.93 9.72 30.90
CA LEU A 75 9.05 8.84 30.18
C LEU A 75 7.75 8.66 30.98
N ALA A 76 6.62 8.84 30.30
CA ALA A 76 5.29 8.51 30.82
C ALA A 76 4.67 7.41 29.96
N LEU A 77 4.36 6.26 30.55
CA LEU A 77 3.69 5.13 29.90
C LEU A 77 2.19 5.27 30.10
N VAL A 78 1.43 5.34 29.02
CA VAL A 78 -0.04 5.29 29.06
C VAL A 78 -0.46 3.94 28.54
N PHE A 79 -1.25 3.21 29.32
CA PHE A 79 -1.81 1.92 28.98
C PHE A 79 -3.25 2.13 28.52
N ALA A 80 -3.56 1.66 27.32
CA ALA A 80 -4.92 1.69 26.78
C ALA A 80 -5.68 0.41 27.18
N ASP A 81 -7.00 0.52 27.31
CA ASP A 81 -7.90 -0.60 27.60
C ASP A 81 -8.06 -1.59 26.42
N SER A 82 -7.68 -1.14 25.22
CA SER A 82 -7.88 -1.86 23.95
C SER A 82 -6.56 -2.20 23.25
N ALA A 83 -6.65 -2.97 22.16
CA ALA A 83 -5.49 -3.38 21.39
C ALA A 83 -4.81 -2.17 20.71
N PRO A 84 -3.48 -2.21 20.45
CA PRO A 84 -2.73 -1.08 19.90
C PRO A 84 -3.23 -0.54 18.55
N ASP A 85 -3.96 -1.35 17.79
CA ASP A 85 -4.52 -1.08 16.47
C ASP A 85 -6.04 -0.93 16.48
N ALA A 86 -6.68 -0.93 17.65
CA ALA A 86 -8.11 -0.69 17.78
C ALA A 86 -8.46 0.79 17.52
N ASP A 87 -9.65 1.04 16.98
CA ASP A 87 -10.13 2.39 16.65
C ASP A 87 -10.15 3.30 17.89
N GLU A 88 -10.50 2.74 19.05
CA GLU A 88 -10.50 3.45 20.34
C GLU A 88 -9.08 3.88 20.74
N THR A 89 -8.09 2.99 20.60
CA THR A 89 -6.68 3.31 20.90
C THR A 89 -6.11 4.33 19.90
N ILE A 90 -6.50 4.27 18.63
CA ILE A 90 -6.13 5.27 17.62
C ILE A 90 -6.69 6.65 18.01
N ALA A 91 -7.97 6.72 18.37
CA ALA A 91 -8.61 7.95 18.82
C ALA A 91 -7.99 8.48 20.14
N LEU A 92 -7.58 7.59 21.04
CA LEU A 92 -6.87 7.96 22.26
C LEU A 92 -5.52 8.62 21.94
N VAL A 93 -4.73 8.07 21.01
CA VAL A 93 -3.46 8.68 20.59
C VAL A 93 -3.67 10.10 20.04
N GLU A 94 -4.69 10.29 19.20
CA GLU A 94 -5.05 11.61 18.67
C GLU A 94 -5.51 12.56 19.78
N SER A 95 -6.29 12.07 20.74
CA SER A 95 -6.75 12.83 21.89
C SER A 95 -5.57 13.31 22.76
N ILE A 96 -4.62 12.42 23.06
CA ILE A 96 -3.39 12.74 23.79
C ILE A 96 -2.58 13.82 23.04
N ARG A 97 -2.45 13.70 21.72
CA ARG A 97 -1.73 14.69 20.88
C ARG A 97 -2.44 16.03 20.80
N SER A 98 -3.75 16.09 21.09
CA SER A 98 -4.54 17.31 21.07
C SER A 98 -4.52 18.08 22.40
N LEU A 99 -4.00 17.47 23.47
CA LEU A 99 -3.85 18.13 24.77
C LEU A 99 -2.84 19.28 24.67
N PRO A 100 -3.05 20.39 25.40
CA PRO A 100 -2.09 21.48 25.46
C PRO A 100 -0.78 21.00 26.11
N GLU A 101 0.35 21.31 25.48
CA GLU A 101 1.65 21.04 26.08
C GLU A 101 1.85 21.92 27.34
N PRO A 102 2.38 21.36 28.45
CA PRO A 102 2.69 22.16 29.62
C PRO A 102 3.77 23.23 29.33
N GLU A 103 3.67 24.39 29.96
CA GLU A 103 4.60 25.50 29.71
C GLU A 103 6.07 25.11 29.96
N GLY A 104 6.92 25.23 28.93
CA GLY A 104 8.34 24.93 29.02
C GLY A 104 8.68 23.44 28.93
N LEU A 105 7.71 22.60 28.61
CA LEU A 105 7.87 21.17 28.33
C LEU A 105 7.44 20.85 26.89
N THR A 106 8.18 19.96 26.24
CA THR A 106 7.82 19.40 24.92
C THR A 106 7.36 17.97 25.11
N VAL A 107 6.21 17.59 24.53
CA VAL A 107 5.63 16.25 24.70
C VAL A 107 5.64 15.50 23.37
N SER A 108 6.38 14.39 23.32
CA SER A 108 6.45 13.51 22.15
C SER A 108 5.70 12.19 22.41
N VAL A 109 4.59 12.00 21.70
CA VAL A 109 3.78 10.78 21.79
C VAL A 109 4.35 9.70 20.88
N GLY A 110 4.84 8.62 21.49
CA GLY A 110 5.40 7.44 20.82
C GLY A 110 4.81 6.15 21.38
N GLY A 111 5.41 5.01 21.02
CA GLY A 111 4.90 3.67 21.34
C GLY A 111 4.34 2.96 20.11
N LEU A 112 3.86 1.73 20.27
CA LEU A 112 3.35 0.92 19.14
C LEU A 112 2.12 1.55 18.50
N SER A 113 1.14 1.97 19.31
CA SER A 113 -0.10 2.59 18.82
C SER A 113 0.17 3.90 18.08
N ALA A 114 1.03 4.76 18.64
CA ALA A 114 1.42 6.01 17.99
C ALA A 114 2.13 5.78 16.65
N GLN A 115 3.01 4.77 16.57
CA GLN A 115 3.63 4.36 15.30
C GLN A 115 2.58 3.88 14.28
N THR A 116 1.58 3.10 14.71
CA THR A 116 0.49 2.66 13.83
C THR A 116 -0.27 3.87 13.26
N VAL A 117 -0.64 4.83 14.10
CA VAL A 117 -1.31 6.07 13.67
C VAL A 117 -0.44 6.86 12.69
N ASP A 118 0.85 7.01 12.97
CA ASP A 118 1.79 7.73 12.10
C ASP A 118 1.96 7.03 10.74
N VAL A 119 2.00 5.69 10.73
CA VAL A 119 2.06 4.91 9.49
C VAL A 119 0.77 5.05 8.68
N ILE A 120 -0.40 4.98 9.30
CA ILE A 120 -1.69 5.18 8.63
C ILE A 120 -1.74 6.56 7.99
N ALA A 121 -1.44 7.61 8.77
CA ALA A 121 -1.44 8.99 8.30
C ALA A 121 -0.46 9.21 7.14
N GLU A 122 0.73 8.61 7.22
CA GLU A 122 1.73 8.70 6.16
C GLU A 122 1.31 7.95 4.89
N VAL A 123 0.72 6.76 5.02
CA VAL A 123 0.18 5.99 3.90
C VAL A 123 -0.94 6.77 3.21
N ASP A 124 -1.89 7.32 3.96
CA ASP A 124 -3.00 8.11 3.41
C ASP A 124 -2.50 9.37 2.69
N ARG A 125 -1.51 10.05 3.29
CA ARG A 125 -0.88 11.24 2.69
C ARG A 125 -0.13 10.92 1.41
N SER A 126 0.57 9.78 1.36
CA SER A 126 1.41 9.38 0.22
C SER A 126 0.63 8.68 -0.89
N THR A 127 -0.47 7.98 -0.57
CA THR A 127 -1.31 7.23 -1.52
C THR A 127 -1.72 8.03 -2.76
N PRO A 128 -2.30 9.25 -2.67
CA PRO A 128 -2.71 9.99 -3.87
C PRO A 128 -1.53 10.35 -4.77
N TRP A 129 -0.35 10.63 -4.21
CA TRP A 129 0.86 10.91 -4.97
C TRP A 129 1.40 9.67 -5.67
N VAL A 130 1.44 8.53 -4.98
CA VAL A 130 1.88 7.25 -5.56
C VAL A 130 0.92 6.80 -6.67
N VAL A 131 -0.39 6.88 -6.44
CA VAL A 131 -1.41 6.56 -7.45
C VAL A 131 -1.29 7.48 -8.66
N ALA A 132 -1.16 8.79 -8.46
CA ALA A 132 -0.99 9.74 -9.56
C ALA A 132 0.31 9.49 -10.34
N ALA A 133 1.42 9.17 -9.66
CA ALA A 133 2.69 8.88 -10.30
C ALA A 133 2.62 7.59 -11.13
N ILE A 134 2.03 6.52 -10.59
CA ILE A 134 1.86 5.25 -11.31
C ILE A 134 0.93 5.45 -12.49
N LEU A 135 -0.30 5.93 -12.28
CA LEU A 135 -1.27 6.13 -13.38
C LEU A 135 -0.73 7.08 -14.45
N GLY A 136 -0.06 8.17 -14.04
CA GLY A 136 0.54 9.13 -14.97
C GLY A 136 1.68 8.53 -15.78
N SER A 137 2.63 7.83 -15.12
CA SER A 137 3.74 7.17 -15.81
C SER A 137 3.27 6.03 -16.71
N SER A 138 2.35 5.18 -16.24
CA SER A 138 1.65 4.16 -17.02
C SER A 138 0.99 4.74 -18.26
N PHE A 139 0.22 5.82 -18.09
CA PHE A 139 -0.46 6.48 -19.20
C PHE A 139 0.53 6.97 -20.26
N VAL A 140 1.61 7.64 -19.83
CA VAL A 140 2.65 8.15 -20.72
C VAL A 140 3.35 7.00 -21.45
N LEU A 141 3.72 5.92 -20.75
CA LEU A 141 4.37 4.75 -21.35
C LEU A 141 3.47 4.08 -22.39
N LEU A 142 2.20 3.84 -22.06
CA LEU A 142 1.23 3.23 -22.97
C LEU A 142 0.92 4.13 -24.17
N LEU A 143 0.79 5.43 -23.94
CA LEU A 143 0.62 6.42 -24.99
C LEU A 143 1.81 6.44 -25.95
N LEU A 144 3.04 6.33 -25.43
CA LEU A 144 4.26 6.25 -26.24
C LEU A 144 4.33 4.94 -27.03
N ALA A 145 4.02 3.82 -26.38
CA ALA A 145 4.09 2.49 -26.98
C ALA A 145 3.04 2.30 -28.09
N PHE A 146 1.77 2.66 -27.82
CA PHE A 146 0.65 2.39 -28.71
C PHE A 146 0.24 3.56 -29.58
N ARG A 147 0.72 4.76 -29.25
CA ARG A 147 0.33 6.00 -29.92
C ARG A 147 -1.20 6.13 -29.99
N SER A 148 -1.88 5.79 -28.90
CA SER A 148 -3.33 5.90 -28.76
C SER A 148 -3.71 6.29 -27.34
N VAL A 149 -4.48 7.38 -27.23
CA VAL A 149 -5.01 7.86 -25.95
C VAL A 149 -6.08 6.91 -25.42
N VAL A 150 -6.90 6.37 -26.33
CA VAL A 150 -8.02 5.49 -25.98
C VAL A 150 -7.51 4.16 -25.42
N LEU A 151 -6.46 3.58 -26.01
CA LEU A 151 -5.86 2.35 -25.49
C LEU A 151 -5.19 2.57 -24.13
N ALA A 152 -4.45 3.68 -23.96
CA ALA A 152 -3.82 3.99 -22.69
C ALA A 152 -4.84 4.19 -21.56
N LEU A 153 -5.94 4.91 -21.81
CA LEU A 153 -7.02 5.07 -20.83
C LEU A 153 -7.76 3.76 -20.55
N SER A 154 -8.08 2.99 -21.60
CA SER A 154 -8.79 1.72 -21.46
C SER A 154 -7.99 0.75 -20.58
N ALA A 155 -6.67 0.65 -20.82
CA ALA A 155 -5.76 -0.18 -20.04
C ALA A 155 -5.77 0.19 -18.56
N ILE A 156 -5.63 1.47 -18.23
CA ILE A 156 -5.67 1.96 -16.85
C ILE A 156 -6.99 1.60 -16.17
N VAL A 157 -8.13 1.79 -16.86
CA VAL A 157 -9.46 1.49 -16.32
C VAL A 157 -9.62 -0.01 -16.09
N MET A 158 -9.17 -0.84 -17.04
CA MET A 158 -9.23 -2.29 -16.93
C MET A 158 -8.37 -2.79 -15.77
N ASN A 159 -7.15 -2.31 -15.63
CA ASN A 159 -6.27 -2.66 -14.51
C ASN A 159 -6.87 -2.23 -13.16
N GLY A 160 -7.40 -1.00 -13.10
CA GLY A 160 -8.10 -0.49 -11.92
C GLY A 160 -9.30 -1.34 -11.52
N LEU A 161 -10.03 -1.91 -12.48
CA LEU A 161 -11.14 -2.84 -12.20
C LEU A 161 -10.64 -4.14 -11.55
N SER A 162 -9.45 -4.63 -11.93
CA SER A 162 -8.85 -5.80 -11.28
C SER A 162 -8.51 -5.54 -9.82
N VAL A 163 -7.87 -4.39 -9.57
CA VAL A 163 -7.50 -3.99 -8.21
C VAL A 163 -8.75 -3.79 -7.36
N ALA A 164 -9.79 -3.14 -7.90
CA ALA A 164 -11.06 -2.96 -7.21
C ALA A 164 -11.72 -4.31 -6.87
N ALA A 165 -11.70 -5.28 -7.79
CA ALA A 165 -12.21 -6.62 -7.54
C ALA A 165 -11.40 -7.35 -6.46
N ALA A 166 -10.07 -7.22 -6.48
CA ALA A 166 -9.20 -7.80 -5.47
C ALA A 166 -9.44 -7.20 -4.08
N PHE A 167 -9.60 -5.87 -3.98
CA PHE A 167 -9.94 -5.20 -2.72
C PHE A 167 -11.32 -5.61 -2.21
N GLY A 168 -12.34 -5.67 -3.08
CA GLY A 168 -13.67 -6.13 -2.68
C GLY A 168 -13.66 -7.57 -2.17
N LEU A 169 -12.93 -8.47 -2.81
CA LEU A 169 -12.78 -9.85 -2.31
C LEU A 169 -11.95 -9.91 -1.01
N LEU A 170 -10.92 -9.08 -0.91
CA LEU A 170 -10.08 -9.00 0.29
C LEU A 170 -10.89 -8.55 1.50
N THR A 171 -11.73 -7.52 1.38
CA THR A 171 -12.60 -7.04 2.46
C THR A 171 -13.66 -8.08 2.80
N LEU A 172 -14.31 -8.70 1.81
CA LEU A 172 -15.28 -9.77 2.05
C LEU A 172 -14.68 -10.95 2.84
N VAL A 173 -13.46 -11.37 2.51
CA VAL A 173 -12.83 -12.52 3.18
C VAL A 173 -12.26 -12.15 4.54
N PHE A 174 -11.51 -11.04 4.65
CA PHE A 174 -10.72 -10.73 5.85
C PHE A 174 -11.32 -9.65 6.76
N GLN A 175 -12.36 -8.92 6.34
CA GLN A 175 -13.13 -8.05 7.23
C GLN A 175 -14.48 -8.69 7.57
N GLU A 176 -15.22 -9.18 6.58
CA GLU A 176 -16.54 -9.81 6.80
C GLU A 176 -16.46 -11.29 7.21
N GLY A 177 -15.27 -11.91 7.16
CA GLY A 177 -15.06 -13.29 7.61
C GLY A 177 -15.62 -14.36 6.67
N LEU A 178 -15.89 -14.03 5.40
CA LEU A 178 -16.37 -15.01 4.43
C LEU A 178 -15.27 -16.03 4.11
N GLY A 179 -15.42 -17.25 4.63
CA GLY A 179 -14.52 -18.38 4.34
C GLY A 179 -13.48 -18.70 5.42
N GLU A 180 -13.62 -18.15 6.63
CA GLU A 180 -12.77 -18.47 7.79
C GLU A 180 -12.61 -19.97 8.03
N SER A 181 -13.72 -20.72 7.95
CA SER A 181 -13.73 -22.17 8.17
C SER A 181 -13.04 -22.98 7.08
N VAL A 182 -12.89 -22.41 5.88
CA VAL A 182 -12.28 -23.08 4.72
C VAL A 182 -10.78 -22.77 4.63
N LEU A 183 -10.38 -21.57 5.08
CA LEU A 183 -9.01 -21.06 4.96
C LEU A 183 -8.21 -21.08 6.28
N ASP A 184 -8.81 -21.66 7.32
CA ASP A 184 -8.22 -21.88 8.65
C ASP A 184 -7.55 -20.61 9.19
N PHE A 185 -8.34 -19.53 9.25
CA PHE A 185 -7.92 -18.27 9.86
C PHE A 185 -9.06 -17.68 10.70
N THR A 186 -8.69 -16.96 11.75
CA THR A 186 -9.62 -16.12 12.51
C THR A 186 -9.56 -14.72 11.91
N SER A 187 -10.68 -14.18 11.42
CA SER A 187 -10.72 -12.79 11.01
C SER A 187 -10.51 -11.92 12.23
N ARG A 188 -9.55 -11.00 12.16
CA ARG A 188 -9.39 -9.96 13.18
C ARG A 188 -10.24 -8.73 12.85
N GLY A 189 -10.99 -8.75 11.74
CA GLY A 189 -11.84 -7.64 11.31
C GLY A 189 -11.11 -6.49 10.62
N PHE A 190 -9.79 -6.55 10.46
CA PHE A 190 -9.00 -5.47 9.89
C PHE A 190 -8.05 -5.92 8.77
N ILE A 191 -7.69 -4.97 7.91
CA ILE A 191 -6.69 -5.13 6.85
C ILE A 191 -5.50 -4.23 7.21
N GLN A 192 -4.29 -4.72 6.98
CA GLN A 192 -3.09 -3.92 7.23
C GLN A 192 -3.08 -2.63 6.40
N ALA A 193 -2.82 -1.49 7.03
CA ALA A 193 -2.96 -0.16 6.42
C ALA A 193 -2.09 0.02 5.16
N TYR A 194 -0.89 -0.55 5.14
CA TYR A 194 0.01 -0.47 3.99
C TYR A 194 -0.39 -1.40 2.82
N LEU A 195 -1.24 -2.40 3.08
CA LEU A 195 -1.51 -3.48 2.14
C LEU A 195 -2.24 -3.03 0.86
N PRO A 196 -3.30 -2.18 0.91
CA PRO A 196 -3.95 -1.71 -0.30
C PRO A 196 -2.99 -0.97 -1.23
N LEU A 197 -2.17 -0.06 -0.68
CA LEU A 197 -1.19 0.66 -1.48
C LEU A 197 -0.15 -0.29 -2.08
N PHE A 198 0.36 -1.24 -1.29
CA PHE A 198 1.31 -2.26 -1.77
C PHE A 198 0.72 -3.12 -2.90
N THR A 199 -0.48 -3.66 -2.70
CA THR A 199 -1.18 -4.47 -3.71
C THR A 199 -1.46 -3.66 -4.97
N PHE A 200 -1.89 -2.39 -4.84
CA PHE A 200 -2.08 -1.51 -5.99
C PHE A 200 -0.80 -1.38 -6.81
N VAL A 201 0.34 -1.06 -6.17
CA VAL A 201 1.63 -0.88 -6.85
C VAL A 201 2.06 -2.16 -7.57
N VAL A 202 2.00 -3.30 -6.87
CA VAL A 202 2.44 -4.58 -7.43
C VAL A 202 1.54 -5.03 -8.57
N VAL A 203 0.22 -4.98 -8.40
CA VAL A 203 -0.74 -5.41 -9.42
C VAL A 203 -0.66 -4.50 -10.65
N PHE A 204 -0.57 -3.17 -10.47
CA PHE A 204 -0.41 -2.26 -11.60
C PHE A 204 0.86 -2.55 -12.39
N GLY A 205 1.99 -2.78 -11.70
CA GLY A 205 3.25 -3.16 -12.35
C GLY A 205 3.13 -4.47 -13.13
N LEU A 206 2.64 -5.53 -12.49
CA LEU A 206 2.50 -6.85 -13.13
C LEU A 206 1.49 -6.83 -14.29
N SER A 207 0.37 -6.13 -14.15
CA SER A 207 -0.67 -6.10 -15.19
C SER A 207 -0.24 -5.23 -16.38
N MET A 208 0.55 -4.17 -16.18
CA MET A 208 1.06 -3.39 -17.31
C MET A 208 1.95 -4.22 -18.25
N ASP A 209 2.81 -5.09 -17.72
CA ASP A 209 3.71 -5.91 -18.54
C ASP A 209 2.94 -6.81 -19.53
N TYR A 210 1.89 -7.47 -19.05
CA TYR A 210 1.07 -8.33 -19.89
C TYR A 210 0.15 -7.54 -20.82
N GLU A 211 -0.30 -6.35 -20.41
CA GLU A 211 -1.19 -5.53 -21.23
C GLU A 211 -0.44 -4.95 -22.40
N VAL A 212 0.79 -4.50 -22.15
CA VAL A 212 1.67 -4.07 -23.22
C VAL A 212 1.90 -5.22 -24.20
N PHE A 213 2.18 -6.43 -23.72
CA PHE A 213 2.40 -7.58 -24.59
C PHE A 213 1.16 -7.93 -25.45
N LEU A 214 -0.02 -7.97 -24.84
CA LEU A 214 -1.27 -8.30 -25.53
C LEU A 214 -1.63 -7.23 -26.59
N ILE A 215 -1.64 -5.96 -26.19
CA ILE A 215 -2.02 -4.86 -27.08
C ILE A 215 -0.96 -4.67 -28.18
N SER A 216 0.33 -4.88 -27.90
CA SER A 216 1.38 -4.83 -28.93
C SER A 216 1.11 -5.83 -30.05
N ARG A 217 0.74 -7.08 -29.70
CA ARG A 217 0.38 -8.08 -30.71
C ARG A 217 -0.87 -7.71 -31.50
N MET A 218 -1.88 -7.14 -30.86
CA MET A 218 -3.07 -6.64 -31.56
C MET A 218 -2.70 -5.47 -32.49
N LYS A 219 -1.82 -4.57 -32.05
CA LYS A 219 -1.36 -3.42 -32.83
C LYS A 219 -0.55 -3.84 -34.05
N GLU A 220 0.33 -4.84 -33.91
CA GLU A 220 1.08 -5.42 -35.03
C GLU A 220 0.14 -5.96 -36.12
N GLU A 221 -0.92 -6.66 -35.72
CA GLU A 221 -1.91 -7.19 -36.66
C GLU A 221 -2.72 -6.09 -37.35
N TRP A 222 -3.08 -5.03 -36.60
CA TRP A 222 -3.71 -3.84 -37.16
C TRP A 222 -2.79 -3.13 -38.18
N ASP A 223 -1.50 -3.01 -37.87
CA ASP A 223 -0.52 -2.36 -38.74
C ASP A 223 -0.20 -3.17 -40.00
N ARG A 224 -0.41 -4.50 -39.95
CA ARG A 224 -0.41 -5.38 -41.13
C ARG A 224 -1.63 -5.20 -42.04
N GLY A 225 -2.60 -4.37 -41.63
CA GLY A 225 -3.79 -4.03 -42.42
C GLY A 225 -5.01 -4.89 -42.12
N HIS A 226 -5.00 -5.68 -41.03
CA HIS A 226 -6.19 -6.41 -40.59
C HIS A 226 -7.25 -5.44 -40.04
N ASP A 227 -8.52 -5.82 -40.13
CA ASP A 227 -9.59 -5.08 -39.48
C ASP A 227 -9.49 -5.19 -37.95
N THR A 228 -10.18 -4.30 -37.21
CA THR A 228 -10.03 -4.24 -35.76
C THR A 228 -10.44 -5.57 -35.11
N GLN A 229 -11.44 -6.25 -35.66
CA GLN A 229 -11.88 -7.54 -35.16
C GLN A 229 -10.83 -8.63 -35.40
N GLY A 230 -10.28 -8.73 -36.62
CA GLY A 230 -9.21 -9.67 -36.95
C GLY A 230 -7.96 -9.45 -36.12
N ALA A 231 -7.57 -8.19 -35.89
CA ALA A 231 -6.43 -7.83 -35.07
C ALA A 231 -6.59 -8.25 -33.59
N VAL A 232 -7.77 -8.01 -33.00
CA VAL A 232 -8.06 -8.44 -31.62
C VAL A 232 -8.06 -9.97 -31.50
N VAL A 233 -8.74 -10.66 -32.41
CA VAL A 233 -8.82 -12.14 -32.39
C VAL A 233 -7.43 -12.77 -32.54
N SER A 234 -6.67 -12.31 -33.53
CA SER A 234 -5.32 -12.83 -33.80
C SER A 234 -4.35 -12.53 -32.65
N GLY A 235 -4.39 -11.32 -32.10
CA GLY A 235 -3.56 -10.93 -30.95
C GLY A 235 -3.86 -11.74 -29.69
N VAL A 236 -5.14 -11.96 -29.36
CA VAL A 236 -5.52 -12.82 -28.23
C VAL A 236 -5.08 -14.26 -28.47
N ALA A 237 -5.35 -14.82 -29.65
CA ALA A 237 -5.05 -16.23 -29.95
C ALA A 237 -3.55 -16.55 -29.80
N HIS A 238 -2.68 -15.64 -30.20
CA HIS A 238 -1.22 -15.85 -30.10
C HIS A 238 -0.68 -15.63 -28.68
N SER A 239 -1.23 -14.68 -27.93
CA SER A 239 -0.70 -14.31 -26.62
C SER A 239 -1.33 -15.09 -25.45
N ALA A 240 -2.54 -15.63 -25.63
CA ALA A 240 -3.32 -16.25 -24.55
C ALA A 240 -2.57 -17.38 -23.83
N LYS A 241 -1.88 -18.26 -24.57
CA LYS A 241 -1.17 -19.41 -23.96
C LYS A 241 -0.01 -18.97 -23.06
N VAL A 242 0.74 -17.96 -23.48
CA VAL A 242 1.90 -17.46 -22.72
C VAL A 242 1.42 -16.69 -21.49
N ILE A 243 0.43 -15.82 -21.66
CA ILE A 243 -0.13 -15.02 -20.57
C ILE A 243 -0.76 -15.93 -19.51
N THR A 244 -1.55 -16.92 -19.90
CA THR A 244 -2.19 -17.85 -18.95
C THR A 244 -1.21 -18.74 -18.22
N ALA A 245 -0.15 -19.21 -18.89
CA ALA A 245 0.89 -19.99 -18.24
C ALA A 245 1.62 -19.15 -17.17
N ALA A 246 2.01 -17.92 -17.51
CA ALA A 246 2.68 -17.03 -16.58
C ALA A 246 1.76 -16.64 -15.41
N ALA A 247 0.49 -16.30 -15.69
CA ALA A 247 -0.50 -16.02 -14.66
C ALA A 247 -0.75 -17.21 -13.73
N GLY A 248 -0.82 -18.43 -14.28
CA GLY A 248 -0.98 -19.64 -13.49
C GLY A 248 0.17 -19.84 -12.50
N ILE A 249 1.42 -19.60 -12.92
CA ILE A 249 2.58 -19.67 -12.01
C ILE A 249 2.47 -18.63 -10.89
N MET A 250 2.15 -17.37 -11.23
CA MET A 250 2.02 -16.31 -10.22
C MET A 250 0.89 -16.59 -9.23
N VAL A 251 -0.27 -17.04 -9.70
CA VAL A 251 -1.41 -17.40 -8.85
C VAL A 251 -1.01 -18.51 -7.88
N VAL A 252 -0.30 -19.55 -8.34
CA VAL A 252 0.19 -20.62 -7.46
C VAL A 252 1.18 -20.10 -6.42
N VAL A 253 2.11 -19.21 -6.81
CA VAL A 253 3.10 -18.62 -5.89
C VAL A 253 2.41 -17.76 -4.83
N PHE A 254 1.50 -16.88 -5.22
CA PHE A 254 0.78 -16.02 -4.27
C PHE A 254 -0.22 -16.81 -3.41
N ALA A 255 -0.86 -17.84 -3.96
CA ALA A 255 -1.71 -18.73 -3.19
C ALA A 255 -0.92 -19.53 -2.14
N ALA A 256 0.36 -19.85 -2.39
CA ALA A 256 1.20 -20.53 -1.40
C ALA A 256 1.41 -19.68 -0.13
N PHE A 257 1.36 -18.35 -0.23
CA PHE A 257 1.42 -17.47 0.94
C PHE A 257 0.22 -17.63 1.86
N MET A 258 -0.91 -18.16 1.39
CA MET A 258 -2.08 -18.41 2.23
C MET A 258 -1.87 -19.54 3.25
N ILE A 259 -0.82 -20.36 3.09
CA ILE A 259 -0.49 -21.48 3.99
C ILE A 259 0.21 -20.99 5.28
N THR A 260 0.77 -19.78 5.26
CA THR A 260 1.48 -19.22 6.42
C THR A 260 0.56 -18.99 7.62
N GLN A 261 1.09 -18.99 8.84
CA GLN A 261 0.33 -18.66 10.06
C GLN A 261 0.25 -17.14 10.31
N VAL A 262 0.95 -16.34 9.52
CA VAL A 262 0.97 -14.87 9.65
C VAL A 262 -0.17 -14.27 8.82
N THR A 263 -1.21 -13.75 9.48
CA THR A 263 -2.41 -13.18 8.84
C THR A 263 -2.07 -12.13 7.78
N GLU A 264 -1.06 -11.29 8.03
CA GLU A 264 -0.61 -10.25 7.10
C GLU A 264 -0.13 -10.83 5.77
N VAL A 265 0.64 -11.92 5.83
CA VAL A 265 1.17 -12.60 4.64
C VAL A 265 0.05 -13.36 3.93
N LYS A 266 -0.95 -13.91 4.66
CA LYS A 266 -2.16 -14.49 4.06
C LYS A 266 -2.96 -13.44 3.26
N GLN A 267 -3.19 -12.27 3.85
CA GLN A 267 -3.91 -11.16 3.20
C GLN A 267 -3.20 -10.72 1.91
N MET A 268 -1.87 -10.54 1.98
CA MET A 268 -1.06 -10.17 0.83
C MET A 268 -1.10 -11.22 -0.29
N GLY A 269 -0.91 -12.49 0.06
CA GLY A 269 -0.99 -13.60 -0.90
C GLY A 269 -2.36 -13.69 -1.58
N PHE A 270 -3.43 -13.58 -0.79
CA PHE A 270 -4.79 -13.61 -1.29
C PHE A 270 -5.09 -12.45 -2.24
N ALA A 271 -4.77 -11.21 -1.83
CA ALA A 271 -5.02 -10.01 -2.63
C ALA A 271 -4.32 -10.09 -3.99
N LEU A 272 -3.05 -10.48 -4.00
CA LEU A 272 -2.26 -10.61 -5.23
C LEU A 272 -2.73 -11.77 -6.12
N ALA A 273 -3.03 -12.93 -5.53
CA ALA A 273 -3.52 -14.09 -6.26
C ALA A 273 -4.85 -13.78 -6.97
N VAL A 274 -5.80 -13.17 -6.24
CA VAL A 274 -7.10 -12.77 -6.80
C VAL A 274 -6.94 -11.71 -7.88
N ALA A 275 -6.15 -10.66 -7.63
CA ALA A 275 -5.93 -9.60 -8.60
C ALA A 275 -5.35 -10.13 -9.93
N VAL A 276 -4.33 -11.00 -9.85
CA VAL A 276 -3.73 -11.61 -11.05
C VAL A 276 -4.70 -12.57 -11.74
N LEU A 277 -5.46 -13.37 -10.97
CA LEU A 277 -6.42 -14.30 -11.53
C LEU A 277 -7.53 -13.57 -12.29
N VAL A 278 -8.10 -12.53 -11.69
CA VAL A 278 -9.15 -11.70 -12.30
C VAL A 278 -8.62 -10.97 -13.54
N ASP A 279 -7.43 -10.39 -13.45
CA ASP A 279 -6.76 -9.70 -14.55
C ASP A 279 -6.52 -10.65 -15.74
N ALA A 280 -5.90 -11.80 -15.48
CA ALA A 280 -5.52 -12.75 -16.51
C ALA A 280 -6.73 -13.42 -17.20
N THR A 281 -7.84 -13.58 -16.50
CA THR A 281 -9.02 -14.29 -17.00
C THR A 281 -10.12 -13.32 -17.44
N LEU A 282 -10.86 -12.74 -16.49
CA LEU A 282 -12.02 -11.91 -16.76
C LEU A 282 -11.63 -10.67 -17.56
N ILE A 283 -10.54 -10.01 -17.18
CA ILE A 283 -10.20 -8.74 -17.80
C ILE A 283 -9.59 -8.97 -19.19
N ARG A 284 -8.51 -9.74 -19.28
CA ARG A 284 -7.78 -9.93 -20.55
C ARG A 284 -8.51 -10.79 -21.57
N MET A 285 -9.23 -11.83 -21.15
CA MET A 285 -9.89 -12.72 -22.11
C MET A 285 -11.27 -12.24 -22.51
N VAL A 286 -11.93 -11.44 -21.65
CA VAL A 286 -13.33 -11.04 -21.87
C VAL A 286 -13.47 -9.54 -22.01
N MET A 287 -13.10 -8.77 -20.98
CA MET A 287 -13.38 -7.33 -20.94
C MET A 287 -12.58 -6.54 -21.97
N VAL A 288 -11.27 -6.79 -22.09
CA VAL A 288 -10.40 -6.09 -23.05
C VAL A 288 -10.84 -6.35 -24.50
N PRO A 289 -11.02 -7.60 -24.97
CA PRO A 289 -11.52 -7.85 -26.33
C PRO A 289 -12.91 -7.26 -26.57
N ALA A 290 -13.81 -7.33 -25.58
CA ALA A 290 -15.16 -6.76 -25.70
C ALA A 290 -15.13 -5.23 -25.81
N LEU A 291 -14.33 -4.56 -24.99
CA LEU A 291 -14.16 -3.11 -25.00
C LEU A 291 -13.52 -2.66 -26.32
N MET A 292 -12.47 -3.34 -26.78
CA MET A 292 -11.85 -3.02 -28.06
C MET A 292 -12.81 -3.23 -29.22
N ARG A 293 -13.64 -4.28 -29.20
CA ARG A 293 -14.68 -4.46 -30.22
C ARG A 293 -15.70 -3.34 -30.20
N LEU A 294 -16.11 -2.86 -29.02
CA LEU A 294 -17.07 -1.77 -28.87
C LEU A 294 -16.50 -0.42 -29.38
N LEU A 295 -15.25 -0.13 -29.06
CA LEU A 295 -14.57 1.11 -29.45
C LEU A 295 -14.17 1.13 -30.94
N GLY A 296 -14.02 -0.03 -31.58
CA GLY A 296 -13.76 -0.15 -33.01
C GLY A 296 -12.55 0.67 -33.48
N ARG A 297 -12.76 1.62 -34.40
CA ARG A 297 -11.67 2.48 -34.91
C ARG A 297 -11.16 3.49 -33.89
N ALA A 298 -11.94 3.83 -32.86
CA ALA A 298 -11.52 4.78 -31.83
C ALA A 298 -10.33 4.26 -31.02
N ASN A 299 -10.14 2.94 -30.93
CA ASN A 299 -8.95 2.35 -30.29
C ASN A 299 -7.64 2.86 -30.88
N TRP A 300 -7.63 3.26 -32.16
CA TRP A 300 -6.41 3.65 -32.86
C TRP A 300 -6.28 5.16 -33.00
N TRP A 301 -7.11 5.93 -32.28
CA TRP A 301 -7.16 7.37 -32.40
C TRP A 301 -6.03 8.06 -31.62
N LEU A 302 -5.36 8.97 -32.31
CA LEU A 302 -4.34 9.86 -31.76
C LEU A 302 -4.61 11.29 -32.22
N PRO A 303 -4.60 12.29 -31.31
CA PRO A 303 -4.69 13.69 -31.71
C PRO A 303 -3.50 14.12 -32.59
N ASP A 304 -3.77 14.90 -33.63
CA ASP A 304 -2.74 15.33 -34.61
C ASP A 304 -1.61 16.17 -34.00
N TRP A 305 -1.87 16.90 -32.91
CA TRP A 305 -0.84 17.65 -32.19
C TRP A 305 0.12 16.72 -31.45
N LEU A 306 -0.42 15.64 -30.87
CA LEU A 306 0.35 14.64 -30.13
C LEU A 306 1.14 13.74 -31.09
N ALA A 307 0.54 13.43 -32.25
CA ALA A 307 1.22 12.70 -33.33
C ALA A 307 2.52 13.38 -33.79
N ARG A 308 2.57 14.71 -33.76
CA ARG A 308 3.74 15.53 -34.15
C ARG A 308 4.82 15.60 -33.07
N LEU A 309 4.46 15.49 -31.79
CA LEU A 309 5.43 15.51 -30.68
C LEU A 309 6.06 14.14 -30.43
N LEU A 310 5.34 13.05 -30.68
CA LEU A 310 5.81 11.70 -30.36
C LEU A 310 6.81 11.20 -31.43
N PRO A 311 8.02 10.73 -31.05
CA PRO A 311 9.00 10.16 -31.99
C PRO A 311 8.43 8.92 -32.71
N GLY A 312 8.89 8.66 -33.93
CA GLY A 312 8.46 7.50 -34.73
C GLY A 312 8.70 6.19 -33.99
N SER A 313 7.77 5.24 -34.08
CA SER A 313 7.78 3.98 -33.32
C SER A 313 9.02 3.14 -33.62
N GLY A 314 9.92 3.01 -32.63
CA GLY A 314 11.11 2.14 -32.69
C GLY A 314 10.84 0.65 -32.42
N LEU A 315 9.58 0.23 -32.28
CA LEU A 315 9.20 -1.17 -32.02
C LEU A 315 9.14 -2.05 -33.29
N SER A 316 9.58 -1.52 -34.44
CA SER A 316 9.85 -2.38 -35.61
C SER A 316 11.17 -3.11 -35.36
N GLU A 317 11.12 -4.19 -34.59
CA GLU A 317 12.16 -5.22 -34.70
C GLU A 317 12.14 -5.67 -36.17
N SER A 318 13.21 -5.32 -36.89
CA SER A 318 13.42 -5.71 -38.27
C SER A 318 13.45 -7.24 -38.32
N ALA A 319 12.30 -7.84 -38.59
CA ALA A 319 12.22 -9.22 -39.01
C ALA A 319 13.20 -9.38 -40.18
N PRO A 320 14.20 -10.28 -40.10
CA PRO A 320 15.10 -10.48 -41.22
C PRO A 320 14.24 -10.90 -42.40
N ALA A 321 14.41 -10.19 -43.51
CA ALA A 321 13.75 -10.50 -44.77
C ALA A 321 14.15 -11.93 -45.17
N TYR A 322 13.32 -12.91 -44.82
CA TYR A 322 13.35 -14.18 -45.53
C TYR A 322 12.86 -13.87 -46.94
N ALA A 323 13.83 -13.74 -47.84
CA ALA A 323 13.60 -13.70 -49.27
C ALA A 323 12.81 -14.98 -49.62
N VAL A 324 11.52 -14.81 -49.88
CA VAL A 324 10.74 -15.83 -50.58
C VAL A 324 11.27 -15.82 -52.00
N GLU A 325 12.22 -16.69 -52.31
CA GLU A 325 12.59 -16.97 -53.69
C GLU A 325 11.33 -17.45 -54.42
N PRO A 326 10.89 -16.76 -55.49
CA PRO A 326 9.79 -17.26 -56.28
C PRO A 326 10.24 -18.55 -56.96
N CYS A 327 9.57 -19.65 -56.62
CA CYS A 327 9.74 -20.95 -57.28
C CYS A 327 9.32 -20.81 -58.75
N TYR A 328 10.26 -20.41 -59.60
CA TYR A 328 10.09 -20.41 -61.05
C TYR A 328 10.51 -21.78 -61.58
N ARG A 329 9.57 -22.43 -62.28
CA ARG A 329 9.66 -23.69 -63.04
C ARG A 329 9.35 -24.98 -62.28
N CYS A 330 8.05 -25.27 -62.21
CA CYS A 330 7.59 -26.53 -62.77
C CYS A 330 7.32 -26.36 -64.28
N ASP A 331 7.87 -27.30 -65.07
CA ASP A 331 7.35 -27.86 -66.32
C ASP A 331 8.25 -27.78 -67.59
N ARG A 332 8.32 -28.95 -68.25
CA ARG A 332 8.88 -29.36 -69.55
C ARG A 332 10.37 -29.77 -69.66
N ARG A 333 10.65 -31.05 -69.43
CA ARG A 333 10.78 -32.09 -70.49
C ARG A 333 11.01 -33.47 -69.88
#